data_AF-A0A0F9YZE6-F1
#
_entry.id   AF-A0A0F9YZE6-F1
#
_cell.length_a   1.000
_cell.length_b   1.000
_cell.length_c   1.000
_cell.angle_alpha   90.00
_cell.angle_beta   90.00
_cell.angle_gamma   90.00
#
_symmetry.space_group_name_H-M   'P 1'
#
loop_
_entity.id
_entity.type
_entity.pdbx_description
1 polymer ?
#
loop_
_entity_poly.entity_id
_entity_poly.type
_entity_poly.pdbx_seq_one_letter_code
_entity_poly.pdbx_strand_id
1 'polypeptide(L)'
;MKTLATIRQFLIVLSLPVMLFGSNGYALAASTTGFSDVPSDYLYYDGITYVQSAGIATGYPNGTFKPENPVNRAEFTKIVINSQYFANN
;
A
#
# COMPACT_ATOMS: atom_id res chain seq x y z
N MET A 1 11.16 45.58 -34.73
CA MET A 1 9.86 45.16 -34.15
C MET A 1 9.70 43.62 -34.19
N LYS A 2 10.67 42.85 -33.68
CA LYS A 2 10.63 41.37 -33.64
C LYS A 2 11.14 40.81 -32.31
N THR A 3 10.85 41.49 -31.20
CA THR A 3 11.28 41.07 -29.84
C THR A 3 10.15 41.09 -28.82
N LEU A 4 8.97 41.60 -29.16
CA LEU A 4 7.82 41.69 -28.24
C LEU A 4 6.92 40.44 -28.22
N ALA A 5 7.08 39.50 -29.16
CA ALA A 5 6.26 38.28 -29.21
C ALA A 5 6.82 37.11 -28.37
N THR A 6 8.14 37.02 -28.18
CA THR A 6 8.76 35.87 -27.49
C THR A 6 8.64 35.94 -25.96
N ILE A 7 8.46 37.14 -25.40
CA ILE A 7 8.41 37.37 -23.93
C ILE A 7 7.04 37.01 -23.32
N ARG A 8 6.00 36.77 -24.13
CA ARG A 8 4.69 36.25 -23.64
C ARG A 8 4.61 34.72 -23.59
N GLN A 9 5.58 33.99 -24.15
CA GLN A 9 5.59 32.51 -24.13
C GLN A 9 6.41 31.89 -22.99
N PHE A 10 7.08 32.70 -22.15
CA PHE A 10 8.04 32.21 -21.16
C PHE A 10 7.65 32.38 -19.67
N LEU A 11 6.42 32.76 -19.35
CA LEU A 11 5.99 32.97 -17.95
C LEU A 11 5.10 31.88 -17.32
N ILE A 12 4.87 30.73 -17.97
CA ILE A 12 3.95 29.69 -17.45
C ILE A 12 4.67 28.44 -16.90
N VAL A 13 5.99 28.26 -17.09
CA VAL A 13 6.67 26.98 -16.77
C VAL A 13 7.23 26.91 -15.33
N LEU A 14 6.87 27.84 -14.43
CA LEU A 14 7.40 27.86 -13.05
C LEU A 14 6.31 27.87 -11.96
N SER A 15 5.21 27.14 -12.15
CA SER A 15 4.32 26.75 -11.03
C SER A 15 3.47 25.52 -11.38
N LEU A 16 3.73 24.43 -10.66
CA LEU A 16 2.94 23.19 -10.54
C LEU A 16 3.02 22.16 -11.69
N PRO A 17 3.35 20.90 -11.37
CA PRO A 17 3.62 19.85 -12.35
C PRO A 17 2.33 19.41 -13.05
N VAL A 18 2.42 19.30 -14.38
CA VAL A 18 1.73 18.38 -15.29
C VAL A 18 0.64 17.53 -14.62
N MET A 19 -0.62 18.01 -14.66
CA MET A 19 -1.80 17.18 -14.40
C MET A 19 -2.22 16.44 -15.68
N LEU A 20 -1.40 15.47 -16.09
CA LEU A 20 -1.81 14.46 -17.08
C LEU A 20 -1.37 13.07 -16.63
N PHE A 21 -1.90 12.62 -15.49
CA PHE A 21 -1.93 11.21 -15.09
C PHE A 21 -3.30 10.90 -14.46
N GLY A 22 -4.37 11.25 -15.17
CA GLY A 22 -5.75 10.98 -14.78
C GLY A 22 -6.20 9.58 -15.16
N SER A 23 -5.53 8.55 -14.65
CA SER A 23 -6.05 7.18 -14.50
C SER A 23 -5.05 6.36 -13.70
N ASN A 24 -4.63 6.86 -12.54
CA ASN A 24 -4.26 5.92 -11.48
C ASN A 24 -5.60 5.40 -10.98
N GLY A 25 -5.95 4.18 -11.38
CA GLY A 25 -7.02 3.45 -10.73
C GLY A 25 -6.67 3.41 -9.26
N TYR A 26 -7.26 4.30 -8.48
CA TYR A 26 -7.28 4.18 -7.04
C TYR A 26 -8.10 2.93 -6.79
N ALA A 27 -7.42 1.77 -6.85
CA ALA A 27 -7.98 0.55 -6.35
C ALA A 27 -8.27 0.87 -4.89
N LEU A 28 -9.55 1.11 -4.60
CA LEU A 28 -10.07 1.00 -3.26
C LEU A 28 -9.74 -0.43 -2.89
N ALA A 29 -8.57 -0.64 -2.30
CA ALA A 29 -8.20 -1.90 -1.70
C ALA A 29 -9.23 -2.06 -0.58
N ALA A 30 -10.34 -2.71 -0.92
CA ALA A 30 -11.30 -3.16 0.06
C ALA A 30 -10.46 -3.96 1.05
N SER A 31 -10.37 -3.49 2.29
CA SER A 31 -9.78 -4.30 3.35
C SER A 31 -10.73 -5.48 3.51
N THR A 32 -10.47 -6.55 2.77
CA THR A 32 -11.17 -7.80 2.98
C THR A 32 -10.86 -8.21 4.42
N THR A 33 -11.89 -8.19 5.27
CA THR A 33 -11.81 -8.74 6.61
C THR A 33 -11.59 -10.24 6.45
N GLY A 34 -10.37 -10.70 6.72
CA GLY A 34 -9.97 -12.09 6.54
C GLY A 34 -9.38 -12.42 5.16
N PHE A 35 -8.66 -13.54 5.12
CA PHE A 35 -7.99 -14.08 3.94
C PHE A 35 -8.76 -15.27 3.37
N SER A 36 -8.76 -15.43 2.05
CA SER A 36 -9.51 -16.49 1.37
C SER A 36 -8.99 -17.90 1.65
N ASP A 37 -7.74 -18.02 2.08
CA ASP A 37 -7.04 -19.27 2.41
C ASP A 37 -6.92 -19.51 3.92
N VAL A 38 -7.60 -18.70 4.75
CA VAL A 38 -7.60 -18.84 6.21
C VAL A 38 -9.05 -18.94 6.70
N PRO A 39 -9.62 -20.16 6.78
CA PRO A 39 -10.97 -20.35 7.28
C PRO A 39 -11.05 -20.11 8.79
N SER A 40 -12.25 -19.83 9.30
CA SER A 40 -12.48 -19.45 10.72
C SER A 40 -12.14 -20.56 11.73
N ASP A 41 -12.06 -21.81 11.28
CA ASP A 41 -11.67 -22.98 12.08
C ASP A 41 -10.15 -23.25 12.03
N TYR A 42 -9.39 -22.46 11.28
CA TYR A 42 -7.94 -22.61 11.20
C TYR A 42 -7.27 -22.28 12.54
N LEU A 43 -6.31 -23.10 12.95
CA LEU A 43 -5.65 -23.02 14.26
C LEU A 43 -5.09 -21.63 14.58
N TYR A 44 -4.60 -20.92 13.56
CA TYR A 44 -3.99 -19.59 13.71
C TYR A 44 -4.90 -18.45 13.25
N TYR A 45 -6.20 -18.73 13.03
CA TYR A 45 -7.15 -17.73 12.53
C TYR A 45 -7.15 -16.45 13.36
N ASP A 46 -7.21 -16.57 14.69
CA ASP A 46 -7.25 -15.42 15.60
C ASP A 46 -5.98 -14.57 15.51
N GLY A 47 -4.81 -15.23 15.49
CA GLY A 47 -3.52 -14.55 15.37
C GLY A 47 -3.36 -13.84 14.03
N ILE A 48 -3.77 -14.50 12.95
CA ILE A 48 -3.73 -13.95 11.58
C ILE A 48 -4.66 -12.74 11.46
N THR A 49 -5.86 -12.84 12.03
CA THR A 49 -6.86 -11.75 12.02
C THR A 49 -6.38 -10.57 12.86
N TYR A 50 -5.75 -10.84 14.01
CA TYR A 50 -5.14 -9.80 14.84
C TYR A 50 -4.07 -9.02 14.07
N VAL A 51 -3.08 -9.71 13.48
CA VAL A 51 -2.00 -9.02 12.75
C VAL A 51 -2.49 -8.29 11.49
N GLN A 52 -3.59 -8.76 10.89
CA GLN A 52 -4.27 -8.06 9.81
C GLN A 52 -4.93 -6.78 10.31
N SER A 53 -5.72 -6.87 11.38
CA SER A 53 -6.41 -5.72 11.98
C SER A 53 -5.46 -4.65 12.52
N ALA A 54 -4.29 -5.07 13.02
CA ALA A 54 -3.23 -4.18 13.49
C ALA A 54 -2.39 -3.59 12.33
N GLY A 55 -2.66 -3.95 11.08
CA GLY A 55 -1.86 -3.51 9.92
C GLY A 55 -0.44 -4.05 9.88
N ILE A 56 -0.11 -5.04 10.73
CA ILE A 56 1.22 -5.65 10.83
C ILE A 56 1.49 -6.50 9.60
N ALA A 57 0.52 -7.33 9.21
CA ALA A 57 0.59 -8.18 8.02
C ALA A 57 -0.70 -8.07 7.19
N THR A 58 -0.58 -7.59 5.96
CA THR A 58 -1.73 -7.33 5.06
C THR A 58 -2.01 -8.48 4.08
N GLY A 59 -1.20 -9.54 4.10
CA GLY A 59 -1.21 -10.61 3.10
C GLY A 59 -0.84 -10.14 1.69
N TYR A 60 -1.25 -10.93 0.70
CA TYR A 60 -0.92 -10.76 -0.71
C TYR A 60 -2.04 -10.03 -1.48
N PRO A 61 -1.74 -9.39 -2.63
CA PRO A 61 -2.72 -8.64 -3.42
C PRO A 61 -3.93 -9.46 -3.91
N ASN A 62 -3.79 -10.80 -3.95
CA ASN A 62 -4.86 -11.72 -4.32
C ASN A 62 -5.80 -12.09 -3.14
N GLY A 63 -5.62 -11.48 -1.97
CA GLY A 63 -6.45 -11.73 -0.78
C GLY A 63 -6.07 -12.99 0.02
N THR A 64 -4.86 -13.53 -0.19
CA THR A 64 -4.36 -14.70 0.55
C THR A 64 -3.33 -14.31 1.62
N PHE A 65 -3.17 -15.14 2.65
CA PHE A 65 -2.13 -15.01 3.68
C PHE A 65 -0.96 -15.98 3.48
N LYS A 66 -1.25 -17.18 2.97
CA LYS A 66 -0.33 -18.32 2.78
C LYS A 66 0.35 -18.75 4.09
N PRO A 67 -0.42 -19.20 5.10
CA PRO A 67 0.14 -19.48 6.43
C PRO A 67 1.20 -20.58 6.46
N GLU A 68 1.15 -21.53 5.52
CA GLU A 68 2.11 -22.63 5.41
C GLU A 68 3.38 -22.26 4.61
N ASN A 69 3.41 -21.08 3.97
CA ASN A 69 4.58 -20.66 3.21
C ASN A 69 5.71 -20.24 4.15
N PRO A 70 6.96 -20.62 3.86
CA PRO A 70 8.10 -20.14 4.63
C PRO A 70 8.24 -18.63 4.47
N VAL A 71 8.39 -17.93 5.60
CA VAL A 71 8.62 -16.49 5.64
C VAL A 71 10.07 -16.21 5.28
N ASN A 72 10.29 -15.37 4.27
CA ASN A 72 11.64 -14.94 3.93
C ASN A 72 12.13 -13.78 4.83
N ARG A 73 13.43 -13.46 4.77
CA ARG A 73 14.03 -12.42 5.62
C ARG A 73 13.39 -11.04 5.46
N ALA A 74 12.97 -10.68 4.23
CA ALA A 74 12.36 -9.37 3.98
C ALA A 74 10.94 -9.31 4.56
N GLU A 75 10.16 -10.37 4.40
CA GLU A 75 8.82 -10.51 4.99
C GLU A 75 8.88 -10.47 6.52
N PHE A 76 9.81 -11.21 7.12
CA PHE A 76 10.05 -11.18 8.57
C PHE A 76 10.40 -9.77 9.05
N THR A 77 11.32 -9.09 8.36
CA THR A 77 11.74 -7.73 8.73
C THR A 77 10.56 -6.76 8.66
N LYS A 78 9.70 -6.88 7.63
CA LYS A 78 8.49 -6.06 7.50
C LYS A 78 7.53 -6.27 8.68
N ILE A 79 7.28 -7.52 9.07
CA ILE A 79 6.42 -7.85 10.21
C ILE A 79 6.97 -7.24 11.50
N VAL A 80 8.28 -7.41 11.77
CA VAL A 80 8.92 -6.87 12.98
C VAL A 80 8.83 -5.35 13.01
N ILE A 81 9.17 -4.66 11.91
CA ILE A 81 9.11 -3.20 11.84
C ILE A 81 7.68 -2.71 12.08
N ASN A 82 6.68 -3.30 11.41
CA ASN A 82 5.30 -2.87 11.55
C ASN A 82 4.76 -3.12 12.97
N SER A 83 5.15 -4.23 13.60
CA SER A 83 4.78 -4.53 14.99
C SER A 83 5.31 -3.49 15.97
N GLN A 84 6.52 -2.96 15.75
CA GLN A 84 7.11 -1.93 16.61
C GLN A 84 6.36 -0.59 16.48
N TYR A 85 5.88 -0.23 15.28
CA TYR A 85 5.08 0.97 15.09
C TYR A 85 3.73 0.90 15.83
N PHE A 86 3.07 -0.27 15.85
CA PHE A 86 1.79 -0.42 16.55
C PHE A 86 1.95 -0.41 18.07
N ALA A 87 3.03 -1.00 18.62
CA ALA A 87 3.24 -1.07 20.07
C ALA A 87 3.52 0.29 20.76
N ASN A 88 3.85 1.34 19.99
CA ASN A 88 4.22 2.66 20.50
C ASN A 88 3.11 3.72 20.32
N ASN A 89 1.89 3.32 19.94
CA ASN A 89 0.71 4.18 19.83
C ASN A 89 -0.41 3.64 20.72
#